data_AF-A0A6P1M6U3-F1
#
_entry.id   AF-A0A6P1M6U3-F1
#
_cell.length_a   1.000
_cell.length_b   1.000
_cell.length_c   1.000
_cell.angle_alpha   90.00
_cell.angle_beta   90.00
_cell.angle_gamma   90.00
#
_symmetry.space_group_name_H-M   'P 1'
#
loop_
_entity.id
_entity.type
_entity.pdbx_description
1 polymer ?
#
loop_
_entity_poly.entity_id
_entity_poly.type
_entity_poly.pdbx_seq_one_letter_code
_entity_poly.pdbx_strand_id
1 'polypeptide(L)'
;MTRKRFQPRIYQAAGVTDHEDAQIISSFPATGRVFAPRLIAALGTDRERFGSALDLENYSGMAPVTERSGKSEWIHRRWKCSNFIRQSFHEWAGETTKHSIWARAFYIQARERGMGHHQAVRALAYKWIRILYKCWKERVPYDELHYLSVLKKRGSNLWKIIAEHPDAIRLNGPIESQFLC
;
A
#
# COMPACT_ATOMS: atom_id res chain seq x y z
N MET A 1 4.05 20.55 -24.75
CA MET A 1 3.90 19.40 -23.84
C MET A 1 2.85 19.73 -22.79
N THR A 2 1.59 19.37 -23.06
CA THR A 2 0.42 19.71 -22.25
C THR A 2 0.41 18.90 -20.95
N ARG A 3 0.50 19.58 -19.80
CA ARG A 3 0.19 19.00 -18.49
C ARG A 3 -1.20 18.36 -18.59
N LYS A 4 -1.29 17.03 -18.49
CA LYS A 4 -2.57 16.31 -18.46
C LYS A 4 -3.41 16.89 -17.31
N ARG A 5 -4.35 17.77 -17.65
CA ARG A 5 -5.30 18.37 -16.71
C ARG A 5 -6.09 17.23 -16.09
N PHE A 6 -5.79 16.92 -14.84
CA PHE A 6 -6.44 15.88 -14.07
C PHE A 6 -7.92 16.24 -13.89
N GLN A 7 -8.83 15.51 -14.56
CA GLN A 7 -10.24 15.90 -14.68
C GLN A 7 -11.05 15.62 -13.40
N PRO A 8 -11.83 16.58 -12.87
CA PRO A 8 -12.79 16.44 -11.75
C PRO A 8 -13.90 15.39 -11.93
N ARG A 9 -14.13 14.88 -13.15
CA ARG A 9 -15.28 14.02 -13.46
C ARG A 9 -15.14 12.53 -13.10
N ILE A 10 -13.94 11.95 -13.09
CA ILE A 10 -13.77 10.49 -12.87
C ILE A 10 -14.20 10.06 -11.45
N TYR A 11 -13.95 10.90 -10.44
CA TYR A 11 -14.32 10.60 -9.05
C TYR A 11 -15.84 10.57 -8.80
N GLN A 12 -16.59 11.46 -9.46
CA GLN A 12 -18.06 11.44 -9.45
C GLN A 12 -18.61 10.31 -10.34
N ALA A 13 -18.02 10.08 -11.52
CA ALA A 13 -18.47 9.02 -12.44
C ALA A 13 -18.29 7.61 -11.88
N ALA A 14 -17.32 7.39 -10.99
CA ALA A 14 -17.09 6.11 -10.32
C ALA A 14 -17.96 5.89 -9.07
N GLY A 15 -18.90 6.80 -8.76
CA GLY A 15 -19.83 6.65 -7.62
C GLY A 15 -19.14 6.55 -6.24
N VAL A 16 -17.87 6.94 -6.14
CA VAL A 16 -17.05 6.70 -4.95
C VAL A 16 -17.58 7.46 -3.75
N THR A 17 -18.12 8.66 -3.93
CA THR A 17 -18.67 9.47 -2.83
C THR A 17 -19.88 8.83 -2.16
N ASP A 18 -20.65 8.06 -2.93
CA ASP A 18 -21.92 7.45 -2.48
C ASP A 18 -21.72 5.98 -2.08
N HIS A 19 -20.50 5.46 -2.20
CA HIS A 19 -20.16 4.09 -1.84
C HIS A 19 -20.02 3.93 -0.33
N GLU A 20 -20.52 2.82 0.24
CA GLU A 20 -20.47 2.59 1.69
C GLU A 20 -19.04 2.59 2.27
N ASP A 21 -18.05 2.15 1.48
CA ASP A 21 -16.63 2.16 1.86
C ASP A 21 -15.88 3.47 1.60
N ALA A 22 -16.54 4.51 1.08
CA ALA A 22 -15.89 5.76 0.69
C ALA A 22 -15.04 6.34 1.83
N GLN A 23 -15.63 6.40 3.03
CA GLN A 23 -14.99 6.96 4.22
C GLN A 23 -13.75 6.14 4.61
N ILE A 24 -13.86 4.82 4.64
CA ILE A 24 -12.74 3.92 4.98
C ILE A 24 -11.62 4.10 3.97
N ILE A 25 -11.90 4.07 2.67
CA ILE A 25 -10.87 4.20 1.64
C ILE A 25 -10.23 5.59 1.64
N SER A 26 -11.01 6.64 1.87
CA SER A 26 -10.49 8.02 1.95
C SER A 26 -9.58 8.27 3.15
N SER A 27 -9.68 7.46 4.21
CA SER A 27 -8.82 7.58 5.40
C SER A 27 -7.39 7.11 5.17
N PHE A 28 -7.16 6.29 4.15
CA PHE A 28 -5.82 5.83 3.78
C PHE A 28 -5.02 6.94 3.08
N PRO A 29 -3.70 6.99 3.28
CA PRO A 29 -2.84 7.95 2.60
C PRO A 29 -2.88 7.71 1.09
N ALA A 30 -2.77 8.80 0.33
CA ALA A 30 -2.66 8.78 -1.12
C ALA A 30 -3.78 8.08 -1.88
N THR A 31 -4.98 7.89 -1.30
CA THR A 31 -6.07 7.21 -2.02
C THR A 31 -6.73 8.10 -3.07
N GLY A 32 -6.87 9.41 -2.80
CA GLY A 32 -7.19 10.43 -3.80
C GLY A 32 -8.29 10.05 -4.82
N ARG A 33 -8.27 10.70 -5.99
CA ARG A 33 -9.31 10.47 -7.00
C ARG A 33 -9.02 9.30 -7.95
N VAL A 34 -7.77 8.82 -7.95
CA VAL A 34 -7.32 7.72 -8.81
C VAL A 34 -7.37 6.38 -8.10
N PHE A 35 -6.83 6.29 -6.88
CA PHE A 35 -6.66 5.00 -6.22
C PHE A 35 -7.91 4.59 -5.45
N ALA A 36 -8.67 5.52 -4.88
CA ALA A 36 -9.91 5.21 -4.18
C ALA A 36 -10.88 4.33 -5.01
N PRO A 37 -11.29 4.70 -6.24
CA PRO A 37 -12.15 3.83 -7.05
C PRO A 37 -11.51 2.48 -7.40
N ARG A 38 -10.17 2.44 -7.60
CA ARG A 38 -9.45 1.20 -7.92
C ARG A 38 -9.42 0.24 -6.74
N LEU A 39 -9.23 0.76 -5.53
CA LEU A 39 -9.23 -0.01 -4.29
C LEU A 39 -10.62 -0.54 -3.97
N ILE A 40 -11.65 0.29 -4.13
CA ILE A 40 -13.05 -0.15 -4.01
C ILE A 40 -13.36 -1.27 -5.02
N ALA A 41 -12.98 -1.10 -6.28
CA ALA A 41 -13.17 -2.14 -7.29
C ALA A 41 -12.39 -3.43 -6.99
N ALA A 42 -11.20 -3.34 -6.36
CA ALA A 42 -10.41 -4.50 -5.98
C ALA A 42 -11.07 -5.32 -4.85
N LEU A 43 -11.66 -4.63 -3.87
CA LEU A 43 -12.39 -5.25 -2.77
C LEU A 43 -13.72 -5.84 -3.26
N GLY A 44 -14.47 -5.04 -4.03
CA GLY A 44 -15.85 -5.35 -4.44
C GLY A 44 -16.85 -4.98 -3.35
N THR A 45 -18.14 -5.21 -3.65
CA THR A 45 -19.26 -4.90 -2.75
C THR A 45 -19.55 -6.02 -1.74
N ASP A 46 -19.20 -7.26 -2.07
CA ASP A 46 -19.36 -8.40 -1.17
C ASP A 46 -18.19 -8.49 -0.19
N ARG A 47 -18.47 -8.23 1.09
CA ARG A 47 -17.47 -8.34 2.15
C ARG A 47 -17.02 -9.77 2.40
N GLU A 48 -17.89 -10.76 2.21
CA GLU A 48 -17.58 -12.17 2.47
C GLU A 48 -16.76 -12.83 1.37
N ARG A 49 -16.54 -12.12 0.26
CA ARG A 49 -15.67 -12.54 -0.85
C ARG A 49 -14.28 -12.99 -0.40
N PHE A 50 -13.73 -12.38 0.66
CA PHE A 50 -12.41 -12.69 1.19
C PHE A 50 -12.49 -13.08 2.66
N GLY A 51 -12.22 -14.36 2.96
CA GLY A 51 -12.19 -14.89 4.33
C GLY A 51 -11.00 -14.42 5.16
N SER A 52 -9.93 -13.97 4.49
CA SER A 52 -8.74 -13.44 5.14
C SER A 52 -8.03 -12.37 4.30
N ALA A 53 -7.15 -11.59 4.92
CA ALA A 53 -6.25 -10.69 4.21
C ALA A 53 -5.36 -11.42 3.19
N LEU A 54 -4.98 -12.66 3.50
CA LEU A 54 -4.15 -13.49 2.62
C LEU A 54 -4.88 -13.82 1.31
N ASP A 55 -6.20 -13.98 1.35
CA ASP A 55 -7.00 -14.21 0.14
C ASP A 55 -6.96 -13.00 -0.80
N LEU A 56 -7.02 -11.79 -0.24
CA LEU A 56 -6.88 -10.55 -0.99
C LEU A 56 -5.46 -10.35 -1.51
N GLU A 57 -4.43 -10.68 -0.73
CA GLU A 57 -3.02 -10.66 -1.17
C GLU A 57 -2.78 -11.65 -2.32
N ASN A 58 -3.39 -12.84 -2.25
CA ASN A 58 -3.32 -13.86 -3.29
C ASN A 58 -4.05 -13.42 -4.56
N TYR A 59 -5.26 -12.89 -4.42
CA TYR A 59 -6.08 -12.40 -5.53
C TYR A 59 -5.42 -11.23 -6.27
N SER A 60 -4.84 -10.27 -5.51
CA SER A 60 -4.11 -9.13 -6.07
C SER A 60 -2.73 -9.49 -6.66
N GLY A 61 -2.23 -10.69 -6.39
CA GLY A 61 -0.88 -11.11 -6.78
C GLY A 61 0.24 -10.39 -6.04
N MET A 62 -0.04 -9.83 -4.85
CA MET A 62 0.98 -9.27 -3.95
C MET A 62 1.63 -10.32 -3.07
N ALA A 63 0.89 -11.38 -2.69
CA ALA A 63 1.46 -12.50 -1.96
C ALA A 63 2.55 -13.21 -2.81
N PRO A 64 3.75 -13.46 -2.24
CA PRO A 64 4.75 -14.28 -2.90
C PRO A 64 4.27 -15.73 -2.97
N VAL A 65 4.71 -16.44 -4.01
CA VAL A 65 4.55 -17.89 -4.15
C VAL A 65 5.91 -18.50 -3.86
N THR A 66 5.93 -19.44 -2.94
CA THR A 66 7.13 -20.22 -2.61
C THR A 66 6.96 -21.60 -3.23
N GLU A 67 7.88 -21.96 -4.13
CA GLU A 67 7.96 -23.29 -4.74
C GLU A 67 9.19 -24.01 -4.19
N ARG A 68 8.99 -25.22 -3.70
CA ARG A 68 10.06 -26.07 -3.16
C ARG A 68 10.05 -27.43 -3.83
N SER A 69 11.22 -27.86 -4.31
CA SER A 69 11.43 -29.17 -4.91
C SER A 69 12.78 -29.74 -4.45
N GLY A 70 12.75 -30.86 -3.72
CA GLY A 70 13.96 -31.49 -3.19
C GLY A 70 14.83 -30.54 -2.37
N LYS A 71 15.98 -30.14 -2.92
CA LYS A 71 16.95 -29.22 -2.29
C LYS A 71 16.83 -27.76 -2.78
N SER A 72 15.88 -27.47 -3.66
CA SER A 72 15.72 -26.15 -4.26
C SER A 72 14.49 -25.45 -3.70
N GLU A 73 14.66 -24.17 -3.36
CA GLU A 73 13.59 -23.26 -2.98
C GLU A 73 13.67 -22.02 -3.88
N TRP A 74 12.50 -21.62 -4.39
CA TRP A 74 12.33 -20.46 -5.25
C TRP A 74 11.17 -19.63 -4.68
N ILE A 75 11.33 -18.31 -4.69
CA ILE A 75 10.26 -17.39 -4.31
C ILE A 75 10.02 -16.44 -5.48
N HIS A 76 8.80 -16.44 -5.98
CA HIS A 76 8.39 -15.59 -7.09
C HIS A 76 7.06 -14.91 -6.84
N ARG A 77 6.69 -14.05 -7.78
CA ARG A 77 5.36 -13.46 -7.81
C ARG A 77 4.36 -14.38 -8.49
N ARG A 78 3.11 -14.35 -8.03
CA ARG A 78 1.97 -14.97 -8.73
C ARG A 78 1.75 -14.39 -10.14
N TRP A 79 1.84 -15.25 -11.15
CA TRP A 79 1.68 -14.88 -12.56
C TRP A 79 0.22 -14.67 -12.95
N LYS A 80 -0.66 -15.63 -12.62
CA LYS A 80 -2.09 -15.60 -12.92
C LYS A 80 -2.84 -14.73 -11.90
N CYS A 81 -2.87 -13.42 -12.11
CA CYS A 81 -3.61 -12.45 -11.31
C CYS A 81 -4.08 -11.29 -12.22
N SER A 82 -5.10 -10.54 -11.77
CA SER A 82 -5.55 -9.36 -12.50
C SER A 82 -4.43 -8.31 -12.57
N ASN A 83 -3.98 -8.00 -13.78
CA ASN A 83 -2.95 -6.98 -14.01
C ASN A 83 -3.37 -5.62 -13.47
N PHE A 84 -4.66 -5.27 -13.62
CA PHE A 84 -5.21 -4.01 -13.15
C PHE A 84 -5.15 -3.90 -11.62
N ILE A 85 -5.61 -4.91 -10.90
CA ILE A 85 -5.66 -4.89 -9.43
C ILE A 85 -4.24 -4.85 -8.87
N ARG A 86 -3.38 -5.68 -9.43
CA ARG A 86 -1.97 -5.73 -9.06
C ARG A 86 -1.29 -4.38 -9.26
N GLN A 87 -1.46 -3.78 -10.43
CA GLN A 87 -0.90 -2.47 -10.75
C GLN A 87 -1.44 -1.41 -9.79
N SER A 88 -2.73 -1.46 -9.48
CA SER A 88 -3.39 -0.53 -8.55
C SER A 88 -2.76 -0.56 -7.17
N PHE A 89 -2.56 -1.74 -6.59
CA PHE A 89 -1.90 -1.87 -5.28
C PHE A 89 -0.43 -1.47 -5.33
N HIS A 90 0.30 -1.81 -6.40
CA HIS A 90 1.70 -1.44 -6.53
C HIS A 90 1.87 0.09 -6.64
N GLU A 91 1.12 0.75 -7.52
CA GLU A 91 1.17 2.20 -7.69
C GLU A 91 0.73 2.94 -6.44
N TRP A 92 -0.37 2.51 -5.82
CA TRP A 92 -0.86 3.12 -4.58
C TRP A 92 0.18 3.00 -3.45
N ALA A 93 0.72 1.79 -3.22
CA ALA A 93 1.74 1.58 -2.20
C ALA A 93 2.99 2.43 -2.44
N GLY A 94 3.44 2.53 -3.70
CA GLY A 94 4.54 3.41 -4.07
C GLY A 94 4.25 4.88 -3.75
N GLU A 95 3.03 5.35 -4.04
CA GLU A 95 2.62 6.72 -3.72
C GLU A 95 2.57 6.97 -2.21
N THR A 96 2.09 6.01 -1.40
CA THR A 96 2.02 6.17 0.07
C THR A 96 3.36 6.50 0.72
N THR A 97 4.49 6.15 0.10
CA THR A 97 5.83 6.48 0.62
C THR A 97 6.09 7.99 0.75
N LYS A 98 5.32 8.83 0.05
CA LYS A 98 5.40 10.29 0.15
C LYS A 98 4.46 10.88 1.20
N HIS A 99 3.44 10.11 1.60
CA HIS A 99 2.31 10.61 2.38
C HIS A 99 2.18 9.92 3.75
N SER A 100 2.91 8.83 4.00
CA SER A 100 2.88 8.07 5.26
C SER A 100 4.29 7.86 5.80
N ILE A 101 4.43 8.13 7.10
CA ILE A 101 5.71 8.09 7.82
C ILE A 101 6.23 6.65 7.87
N TRP A 102 5.38 5.70 8.25
CA TRP A 102 5.81 4.31 8.36
C TRP A 102 6.04 3.67 7.00
N ALA A 103 5.25 4.04 5.97
CA ALA A 103 5.41 3.53 4.63
C ALA A 103 6.74 3.96 4.03
N ARG A 104 7.12 5.22 4.24
CA ARG A 104 8.43 5.77 3.86
C ARG A 104 9.58 5.04 4.56
N ALA A 105 9.51 4.93 5.89
CA ALA A 105 10.53 4.24 6.67
C ALA A 105 10.68 2.76 6.26
N PHE A 106 9.57 2.07 5.98
CA PHE A 106 9.60 0.69 5.52
C PHE A 106 10.26 0.58 4.14
N TYR A 107 9.94 1.50 3.23
CA TYR A 107 10.55 1.54 1.89
C TYR A 107 12.06 1.76 1.97
N ILE A 108 12.51 2.74 2.75
CA ILE A 108 13.95 3.03 2.96
C ILE A 108 14.65 1.80 3.53
N GLN A 109 14.11 1.21 4.61
CA GLN A 109 14.66 -0.01 5.21
C GLN A 109 14.78 -1.16 4.20
N ALA A 110 13.76 -1.35 3.35
CA ALA A 110 13.78 -2.39 2.33
C ALA A 110 14.87 -2.13 1.27
N ARG A 111 15.07 -0.87 0.87
CA ARG A 111 16.12 -0.46 -0.07
C ARG A 111 17.52 -0.65 0.51
N GLU A 112 17.72 -0.29 1.78
CA GLU A 112 19.00 -0.49 2.50
C GLU A 112 19.37 -1.97 2.64
N ARG A 113 18.37 -2.86 2.74
CA ARG A 113 18.56 -4.31 2.69
C ARG A 113 18.89 -4.86 1.29
N GLY A 114 19.05 -3.99 0.30
CA GLY A 114 19.39 -4.37 -1.07
C GLY A 114 18.19 -4.76 -1.95
N MET A 115 16.95 -4.64 -1.47
CA MET A 115 15.78 -4.96 -2.31
C MET A 115 15.64 -3.96 -3.44
N GLY A 116 15.40 -4.41 -4.68
CA GLY A 116 15.06 -3.56 -5.82
C GLY A 116 13.81 -2.68 -5.57
N HIS A 117 13.66 -1.55 -6.27
CA HIS A 117 12.52 -0.62 -6.09
C HIS A 117 11.16 -1.36 -6.13
N HIS A 118 10.90 -2.10 -7.20
CA HIS A 118 9.64 -2.85 -7.35
C HIS A 118 9.48 -3.99 -6.32
N GLN A 119 10.56 -4.51 -5.77
CA GLN A 119 10.48 -5.50 -4.70
C GLN A 119 10.08 -4.84 -3.38
N ALA A 120 10.71 -3.71 -3.03
CA ALA A 120 10.36 -2.93 -1.85
C ALA A 120 8.91 -2.43 -1.90
N VAL A 121 8.46 -1.90 -3.03
CA VAL A 121 7.07 -1.43 -3.21
C VAL A 121 6.07 -2.59 -3.11
N ARG A 122 6.36 -3.77 -3.67
CA ARG A 122 5.50 -4.96 -3.50
C ARG A 122 5.42 -5.42 -2.05
N ALA A 123 6.56 -5.43 -1.34
CA ALA A 123 6.58 -5.77 0.08
C ALA A 123 5.78 -4.76 0.93
N LEU A 124 5.79 -3.49 0.53
CA LEU A 124 4.97 -2.46 1.15
C LEU A 124 3.49 -2.65 0.85
N ALA A 125 3.13 -2.91 -0.42
CA ALA A 125 1.76 -3.21 -0.82
C ALA A 125 1.19 -4.44 -0.08
N TYR A 126 2.01 -5.48 0.11
CA TYR A 126 1.67 -6.65 0.91
C TYR A 126 1.25 -6.26 2.33
N LYS A 127 1.98 -5.37 3.00
CA LYS A 127 1.61 -4.86 4.33
C LYS A 127 0.35 -4.01 4.30
N TRP A 128 0.23 -3.12 3.32
CA TRP A 128 -0.94 -2.24 3.16
C TRP A 128 -2.24 -3.03 2.97
N ILE A 129 -2.22 -4.09 2.18
CA ILE A 129 -3.40 -4.93 1.94
C ILE A 129 -3.95 -5.50 3.25
N ARG A 130 -3.09 -5.90 4.20
CA ARG A 130 -3.53 -6.44 5.50
C ARG A 130 -4.23 -5.39 6.35
N ILE A 131 -3.68 -4.18 6.37
CA ILE A 131 -4.26 -3.04 7.09
C ILE A 131 -5.59 -2.66 6.45
N LEU A 132 -5.60 -2.51 5.12
CA LEU A 132 -6.80 -2.23 4.33
C LEU A 132 -7.89 -3.27 4.56
N TYR A 133 -7.56 -4.56 4.45
CA TYR A 133 -8.49 -5.65 4.68
C TYR A 133 -9.11 -5.58 6.08
N LYS A 134 -8.28 -5.34 7.11
CA LYS A 134 -8.77 -5.23 8.49
C LYS A 134 -9.73 -4.06 8.67
N CYS A 135 -9.33 -2.85 8.24
CA CYS A 135 -10.16 -1.64 8.27
C CYS A 135 -11.47 -1.84 7.50
N TRP A 136 -11.41 -2.47 6.33
CA TRP A 136 -12.57 -2.77 5.50
C TRP A 136 -13.49 -3.79 6.17
N LYS A 137 -12.99 -4.91 6.70
CA LYS A 137 -13.83 -5.90 7.38
C LYS A 137 -14.46 -5.37 8.66
N GLU A 138 -13.73 -4.61 9.46
CA GLU A 138 -14.21 -4.05 10.73
C GLU A 138 -15.02 -2.75 10.55
N ARG A 139 -15.10 -2.22 9.32
CA ARG A 139 -15.70 -0.92 9.01
C ARG A 139 -15.09 0.25 9.80
N VAL A 140 -13.79 0.19 10.06
CA VAL A 140 -13.06 1.21 10.83
C VAL A 140 -12.10 1.97 9.90
N PRO A 141 -12.17 3.31 9.87
CA PRO A 141 -11.18 4.13 9.15
C PRO A 141 -9.75 3.85 9.63
N TYR A 142 -8.80 3.92 8.70
CA TYR A 142 -7.38 3.86 9.02
C TYR A 142 -6.95 5.10 9.80
N ASP A 143 -6.19 4.86 10.87
CA ASP A 143 -5.52 5.88 11.67
C ASP A 143 -4.03 5.55 11.75
N GLU A 144 -3.21 6.41 11.13
CA GLU A 144 -1.76 6.26 11.13
C GLU A 144 -1.16 6.43 12.52
N LEU A 145 -1.68 7.34 13.34
CA LEU A 145 -1.18 7.57 14.70
C LEU A 145 -1.44 6.35 15.58
N HIS A 146 -2.64 5.76 15.46
CA HIS A 146 -2.94 4.50 16.11
C HIS A 146 -1.96 3.40 15.67
N TYR A 147 -1.72 3.25 14.36
CA TYR A 147 -0.79 2.25 13.84
C TYR A 147 0.65 2.46 14.37
N LEU A 148 1.14 3.70 14.38
CA LEU A 148 2.46 4.06 14.93
C LEU A 148 2.54 3.76 16.43
N SER A 149 1.49 4.04 17.21
CA SER A 149 1.45 3.73 18.65
C SER A 149 1.59 2.23 18.92
N VAL A 150 0.94 1.39 18.09
CA VAL A 150 1.04 -0.06 18.17
C VAL A 150 2.44 -0.54 17.80
N LEU A 151 3.07 0.05 16.78
CA LEU A 151 4.46 -0.27 16.42
C LEU A 151 5.44 0.05 17.55
N LYS A 152 5.26 1.21 18.19
CA LYS A 152 6.05 1.64 19.36
C LYS A 152 5.88 0.64 20.51
N LYS A 153 4.63 0.32 20.88
CA LYS A 153 4.31 -0.62 21.97
C LYS A 153 4.91 -2.01 21.73
N ARG A 154 4.97 -2.46 20.48
CA ARG A 154 5.53 -3.76 20.10
C ARG A 154 7.06 -3.79 19.98
N GLY A 155 7.74 -2.65 20.11
CA GLY A 155 9.19 -2.57 19.92
C GLY A 155 9.63 -2.94 18.51
N SER A 156 8.79 -2.67 17.50
CA SER A 156 9.09 -3.04 16.10
C SER A 156 10.39 -2.36 15.63
N ASN A 157 11.22 -3.09 14.88
CA ASN A 157 12.40 -2.50 14.23
C ASN A 157 12.04 -1.33 13.31
N LEU A 158 10.81 -1.29 12.77
CA LEU A 158 10.34 -0.16 11.97
C LEU A 158 10.19 1.12 12.81
N TRP A 159 9.78 1.00 14.08
CA TRP A 159 9.68 2.14 14.99
C TRP A 159 11.05 2.75 15.28
N LYS A 160 12.09 1.92 15.44
CA LYS A 160 13.47 2.39 15.65
C LYS A 160 13.93 3.26 14.50
N ILE A 161 13.71 2.82 13.26
CA ILE A 161 14.04 3.59 12.05
C ILE A 161 13.25 4.90 11.97
N ILE A 162 11.95 4.88 12.30
CA ILE A 162 11.14 6.10 12.33
C ILE A 162 11.69 7.10 13.38
N ALA A 163 12.15 6.60 14.53
CA ALA A 163 12.74 7.43 15.58
C ALA A 163 14.15 7.95 15.21
N GLU A 164 14.94 7.16 14.48
CA GLU A 164 16.30 7.49 14.01
C GLU A 164 16.30 8.47 12.83
N HIS A 165 15.23 8.50 12.03
CA HIS A 165 15.06 9.41 10.89
C HIS A 165 13.88 10.38 11.09
N PRO A 166 14.03 11.41 11.93
CA PRO A 166 12.99 12.42 12.14
C PRO A 166 12.61 13.19 10.86
N ASP A 167 13.47 13.19 9.84
CA ASP A 167 13.19 13.79 8.53
C ASP A 167 12.14 13.02 7.72
N ALA A 168 11.91 11.74 8.05
CA ALA A 168 10.80 10.96 7.50
C ALA A 168 9.44 11.47 8.01
N ILE A 169 9.41 12.23 9.11
CA ILE A 169 8.22 12.86 9.69
C ILE A 169 7.83 14.13 8.94
N ARG A 170 8.78 14.80 8.26
CA ARG A 170 8.48 15.95 7.40
C ARG A 170 7.82 15.47 6.10
N LEU A 171 6.50 15.31 6.13
CA LEU A 171 5.67 14.92 4.99
C LEU A 171 5.65 15.95 3.82
N ASN A 172 6.42 17.04 3.88
CA ASN A 172 6.51 18.04 2.81
C ASN A 172 7.88 18.75 2.78
N GLY A 173 8.91 18.09 2.27
CA GLY A 173 10.20 18.71 1.94
C GLY A 173 10.61 18.35 0.50
N PRO A 174 11.19 19.28 -0.29
CA PRO A 174 11.59 18.99 -1.66
C PRO A 174 12.67 17.91 -1.67
N ILE A 175 12.48 16.88 -2.50
CA ILE A 175 13.51 15.91 -2.84
C ILE A 175 14.44 16.62 -3.83
N GLU A 176 15.39 17.38 -3.32
CA GLU A 176 16.57 17.75 -4.09
C GLU A 176 17.77 16.97 -3.55
N SER A 177 18.51 16.38 -4.50
CA SER A 177 19.93 15.95 -4.43
C SER A 177 20.36 14.63 -3.77
N GLN A 178 19.62 13.53 -3.89
CA GLN A 178 20.21 12.18 -3.65
C GLN A 178 19.99 11.13 -4.73
N PHE A 179 19.54 11.52 -5.93
CA PHE A 179 19.49 10.64 -7.11
C PHE A 179 20.21 11.24 -8.32
N LEU A 180 21.45 11.68 -8.12
CA LEU A 180 22.42 11.87 -9.20
C LEU A 180 23.72 11.13 -8.84
N CYS A 181 23.81 9.89 -9.31
CA CYS A 181 25.00 9.30 -9.88
C CYS A 181 24.56 8.36 -11.01
#